data_AF-A0A2T5HKN0-F1
#
_entry.id   AF-A0A2T5HKN0-F1
#
_cell.length_a   1.000
_cell.length_b   1.000
_cell.length_c   1.000
_cell.angle_alpha   90.00
_cell.angle_beta   90.00
_cell.angle_gamma   90.00
#
_symmetry.space_group_name_H-M   'P 1'
#
loop_
_entity.id
_entity.type
_entity.pdbx_description
1 polymer ?
#
loop_
_entity_poly.entity_id
_entity_poly.type
_entity_poly.pdbx_seq_one_letter_code
_entity_poly.pdbx_strand_id
1 'polypeptide(L)'
;MPTWFSVANLALLVSVAAGIYVLVLLWPEHLRLRQGVLVKSACFSRQRLPLVDLAQVNFHYDAVVGFSCVWEFVAFDGQVLSLASWRINRRFVRHLQTWLPGFDAEVFHRAFAAGDVVDSLDVWRAPTTLLQPDVSVCRHIDAGEPDADGNPEYHYEYDIYQFRHGELALFARSYRDTPDKAHLLNFERDGQVLAITQANLRQPLLLAAVSHLRGLGKTQIDFLGRHGYEALH
;
A
#
# COMPACT_ATOMS: atom_id res chain seq x y z
N MET A 1 47.02 14.11 41.51
CA MET A 1 47.03 13.01 40.52
C MET A 1 45.81 12.13 40.80
N PRO A 2 44.71 12.27 40.03
CA PRO A 2 44.31 11.18 39.11
C PRO A 2 43.50 11.69 37.89
N THR A 3 44.04 11.61 36.68
CA THR A 3 43.27 11.91 35.44
C THR A 3 43.32 10.77 34.42
N TRP A 4 44.37 9.95 34.47
CA TRP A 4 44.58 8.86 33.52
C TRP A 4 43.57 7.71 33.65
N PHE A 5 43.13 7.36 34.87
CA PHE A 5 42.13 6.31 35.08
C PHE A 5 40.74 6.67 34.52
N SER A 6 40.32 7.94 34.59
CA SER A 6 39.03 8.38 34.05
C SER A 6 39.02 8.43 32.52
N VAL A 7 40.13 8.80 31.89
CA VAL A 7 40.23 8.86 30.42
C VAL A 7 40.26 7.46 29.81
N ALA A 8 40.99 6.52 30.42
CA ALA A 8 41.02 5.13 29.96
C ALA A 8 39.63 4.45 30.04
N ASN A 9 38.88 4.70 31.12
CA ASN A 9 37.53 4.18 31.28
C ASN A 9 36.54 4.79 30.28
N LEU A 10 36.69 6.07 29.94
CA LEU A 10 35.88 6.74 28.92
C LEU A 10 36.14 6.17 27.52
N ALA A 11 37.42 5.97 27.17
CA ALA A 11 37.80 5.40 25.87
C ALA A 11 37.29 3.94 25.70
N LEU A 12 37.33 3.15 26.78
CA LEU A 12 36.77 1.80 26.80
C LEU A 12 35.24 1.83 26.63
N LEU A 13 34.53 2.72 27.33
CA LEU A 13 33.08 2.88 27.19
C LEU A 13 32.68 3.26 25.76
N VAL A 14 33.39 4.20 25.14
CA VAL A 14 33.12 4.61 23.75
C VAL A 14 33.38 3.45 22.78
N SER A 15 34.45 2.68 22.99
CA SER A 15 34.77 1.53 22.14
C SER A 15 33.73 0.41 22.25
N VAL A 16 33.26 0.13 23.48
CA VAL A 16 32.19 -0.85 23.72
C VAL A 16 30.87 -0.37 23.13
N ALA A 17 30.52 0.91 23.31
CA ALA A 17 29.31 1.49 22.73
C ALA A 17 29.35 1.45 21.19
N ALA A 18 30.50 1.77 20.58
CA ALA A 18 30.70 1.66 19.14
C ALA A 18 30.61 0.20 18.65
N GLY A 19 31.19 -0.75 19.37
CA GLY A 19 31.08 -2.18 19.06
C GLY A 19 29.64 -2.69 19.13
N ILE A 20 28.89 -2.31 20.17
CA ILE A 20 27.46 -2.63 20.30
C ILE A 20 26.66 -1.97 19.18
N TYR A 21 26.94 -0.70 18.85
CA TYR A 21 26.28 0.01 17.77
C TYR A 21 26.48 -0.68 16.42
N VAL A 22 27.71 -1.11 16.11
CA VAL A 22 28.01 -1.88 14.90
C VAL A 22 27.28 -3.23 14.91
N LEU A 23 27.23 -3.95 16.04
CA LEU A 23 26.49 -5.21 16.15
C LEU A 23 24.99 -5.04 15.96
N VAL A 24 24.42 -3.93 16.45
CA VAL A 24 23.01 -3.56 16.24
C VAL A 24 22.74 -3.24 14.77
N LEU A 25 23.63 -2.51 14.10
CA LEU A 25 23.51 -2.20 12.67
C LEU A 25 23.65 -3.45 11.78
N LEU A 26 24.47 -4.41 12.21
CA LEU A 26 24.64 -5.69 11.51
C LEU A 26 23.59 -6.74 11.93
N TRP A 27 22.65 -6.38 12.82
CA TRP A 27 21.66 -7.34 13.30
C TRP A 27 20.72 -7.75 12.16
N PRO A 28 20.64 -9.05 11.83
CA PRO A 28 19.89 -9.49 10.67
C PRO A 28 18.40 -9.22 10.83
N GLU A 29 17.80 -8.62 9.79
CA GLU A 29 16.35 -8.57 9.67
C GLU A 29 15.81 -9.98 9.45
N HIS A 30 14.74 -10.33 10.16
CA HIS A 30 14.07 -11.61 10.01
C HIS A 30 12.62 -11.38 9.59
N LEU A 31 12.22 -12.03 8.50
CA LEU A 31 10.83 -12.13 8.08
C LEU A 31 10.32 -13.53 8.37
N ARG A 32 9.17 -13.63 9.05
CA ARG A 32 8.51 -14.90 9.35
C ARG A 32 7.04 -14.79 9.02
N LEU A 33 6.50 -15.81 8.36
CA LEU A 33 5.06 -15.99 8.22
C LEU A 33 4.55 -16.84 9.39
N ARG A 34 3.61 -16.33 10.18
CA ARG A 34 2.96 -17.06 11.28
C ARG A 34 1.46 -16.86 11.20
N GLN A 35 0.70 -17.96 11.07
CA GLN A 35 -0.77 -17.95 11.10
C GLN A 35 -1.38 -16.90 10.15
N GLY A 36 -0.88 -16.82 8.91
CA GLY A 36 -1.36 -15.83 7.93
C GLY A 36 -0.91 -14.40 8.20
N VAL A 37 0.06 -14.15 9.08
CA VAL A 37 0.62 -12.82 9.34
C VAL A 37 2.12 -12.80 9.05
N LEU A 38 2.57 -11.88 8.21
CA LEU A 38 3.97 -11.57 8.01
C LEU A 38 4.47 -10.73 9.18
N VAL A 39 5.55 -11.18 9.80
CA VAL A 39 6.19 -10.50 10.92
C VAL A 39 7.62 -10.23 10.56
N LYS A 40 7.96 -8.94 10.41
CA LYS A 40 9.34 -8.47 10.31
C LYS A 40 9.82 -8.11 11.71
N SER A 41 10.98 -8.64 12.07
CA SER A 41 11.69 -8.26 13.30
C SER A 41 13.10 -7.80 12.96
N ALA A 42 13.42 -6.57 13.33
CA ALA A 42 14.77 -6.03 13.39
C ALA A 42 15.07 -5.65 14.86
N CYS A 43 16.34 -5.55 15.24
CA CYS A 43 16.87 -5.49 16.62
C CYS A 43 15.94 -4.87 17.70
N PHE A 44 15.21 -3.79 17.41
CA PHE A 44 14.25 -3.15 18.32
C PHE A 44 12.86 -2.85 17.74
N SER A 45 12.58 -3.26 16.50
CA SER A 45 11.31 -3.00 15.83
C SER A 45 10.66 -4.28 15.36
N ARG A 46 9.33 -4.35 15.53
CA ARG A 46 8.53 -5.46 15.07
C ARG A 46 7.35 -4.94 14.28
N GLN A 47 7.37 -5.18 12.99
CA GLN A 47 6.27 -4.84 12.08
C GLN A 47 5.47 -6.10 11.79
N ARG A 48 4.16 -5.94 11.64
CA ARG A 48 3.23 -7.03 11.35
C ARG A 48 2.37 -6.61 10.17
N LEU A 49 2.11 -7.55 9.27
CA LEU A 49 1.31 -7.36 8.08
C LEU A 49 0.46 -8.63 7.88
N PRO A 50 -0.84 -8.60 8.18
CA PRO A 50 -1.73 -9.72 7.86
C PRO A 50 -1.74 -9.99 6.35
N LEU A 51 -1.68 -11.25 5.94
CA LEU A 51 -1.72 -11.63 4.52
C LEU A 51 -3.06 -11.30 3.87
N VAL A 52 -4.14 -11.21 4.66
CA VAL A 52 -5.45 -10.76 4.17
C VAL A 52 -5.42 -9.30 3.73
N ASP A 53 -4.53 -8.50 4.33
CA ASP A 53 -4.31 -7.11 4.00
C ASP A 53 -3.24 -6.94 2.93
N LEU A 54 -2.56 -8.01 2.51
CA LEU A 54 -1.50 -7.96 1.51
C LEU A 54 -2.10 -7.78 0.12
N ALA A 55 -1.68 -6.73 -0.55
CA ALA A 55 -2.17 -6.39 -1.87
C ALA A 55 -1.14 -6.62 -2.98
N GLN A 56 0.14 -6.47 -2.69
CA GLN A 56 1.19 -6.67 -3.68
C GLN A 56 2.48 -7.17 -3.03
N VAL A 57 3.23 -8.00 -3.77
CA VAL A 57 4.58 -8.44 -3.43
C VAL A 57 5.51 -8.06 -4.56
N ASN A 58 6.51 -7.23 -4.26
CA ASN A 58 7.56 -6.84 -5.20
C ASN A 58 8.90 -7.43 -4.79
N PHE A 59 9.76 -7.62 -5.78
CA PHE A 59 11.12 -8.05 -5.59
C PHE A 59 12.04 -7.17 -6.42
N HIS A 60 12.90 -6.40 -5.74
CA HIS A 60 13.90 -5.54 -6.35
C HIS A 60 15.26 -6.20 -6.31
N TYR A 61 16.02 -6.08 -7.39
CA TYR A 61 17.34 -6.65 -7.54
C TYR A 61 18.29 -5.64 -8.16
N ASP A 62 19.42 -5.38 -7.48
CA ASP A 62 20.47 -4.49 -7.97
C ASP A 62 21.80 -5.26 -8.08
N ALA A 63 22.27 -5.39 -9.33
CA ALA A 63 23.52 -6.07 -9.67
C ALA A 63 24.76 -5.16 -9.58
N VAL A 64 24.60 -3.84 -9.56
CA VAL A 64 25.71 -2.87 -9.70
C VAL A 64 26.51 -2.73 -8.39
N VAL A 65 25.88 -2.98 -7.23
CA VAL A 65 26.49 -2.76 -5.90
C VAL A 65 26.59 -4.05 -5.08
N GLY A 66 26.92 -5.17 -5.73
CA GLY A 66 27.25 -6.42 -5.04
C GLY A 66 26.04 -7.27 -4.61
N PHE A 67 25.04 -7.39 -5.49
CA PHE A 67 23.85 -8.24 -5.32
C PHE A 67 22.99 -7.83 -4.12
N SER A 68 22.35 -6.66 -4.19
CA SER A 68 21.33 -6.28 -3.22
C SER A 68 19.97 -6.81 -3.70
N CYS A 69 19.17 -7.37 -2.79
CA CYS A 69 17.84 -7.88 -3.07
C CYS A 69 16.88 -7.36 -2.01
N VAL A 70 15.79 -6.72 -2.42
CA VAL A 70 14.77 -6.18 -1.51
C VAL A 70 13.42 -6.78 -1.86
N TRP A 71 12.77 -7.39 -0.88
CA TRP A 71 11.37 -7.79 -1.00
C TRP A 71 10.49 -6.71 -0.40
N GLU A 72 9.44 -6.31 -1.11
CA GLU A 72 8.43 -5.40 -0.57
C GLU A 72 7.07 -6.08 -0.52
N PHE A 73 6.45 -6.03 0.64
CA PHE A 73 5.09 -6.50 0.88
C PHE A 73 4.23 -5.29 1.13
N VAL A 74 3.34 -4.98 0.19
CA VAL A 74 2.51 -3.78 0.20
C VAL A 74 1.09 -4.16 0.57
N ALA A 75 0.54 -3.55 1.61
CA ALA A 75 -0.86 -3.74 2.01
C ALA A 75 -1.84 -2.89 1.20
N PHE A 76 -3.13 -3.22 1.29
CA PHE A 76 -4.22 -2.44 0.68
C PHE A 76 -4.30 -1.00 1.23
N ASP A 77 -3.92 -0.81 2.49
CA ASP A 77 -3.80 0.51 3.11
C ASP A 77 -2.50 1.24 2.72
N GLY A 78 -1.64 0.67 1.88
CA GLY A 78 -0.36 1.26 1.47
C GLY A 78 0.76 1.16 2.51
N GLN A 79 0.57 0.46 3.62
CA GLN A 79 1.68 0.06 4.48
C GLN A 79 2.65 -0.81 3.68
N VAL A 80 3.93 -0.47 3.71
CA VAL A 80 4.99 -1.24 3.06
C VAL A 80 5.87 -1.90 4.10
N LEU A 81 6.04 -3.21 3.97
CA LEU A 81 6.98 -3.99 4.75
C LEU A 81 8.10 -4.45 3.80
N SER A 82 9.25 -3.80 3.89
CA SER A 82 10.43 -4.12 3.07
C SER A 82 11.40 -5.04 3.81
N LEU A 83 12.11 -5.91 3.10
CA LEU A 83 13.15 -6.79 3.65
C LEU A 83 14.34 -6.82 2.69
N ALA A 84 15.46 -6.23 3.12
CA ALA A 84 16.72 -6.32 2.39
C ALA A 84 17.37 -7.68 2.68
N SER A 85 17.05 -8.70 1.88
CA SER A 85 17.62 -10.02 2.08
C SER A 85 17.54 -10.93 0.87
N TRP A 86 18.69 -11.51 0.53
CA TRP A 86 18.79 -12.70 -0.31
C TRP A 86 18.28 -13.97 0.39
N ARG A 87 17.98 -13.91 1.70
CA ARG A 87 17.67 -15.09 2.54
C ARG A 87 16.21 -15.52 2.53
N ILE A 88 15.36 -14.95 1.66
CA ILE A 88 14.04 -15.55 1.41
C ILE A 88 14.26 -16.91 0.74
N ASN A 89 14.16 -17.97 1.54
CA ASN A 89 14.42 -19.32 1.07
C ASN A 89 13.20 -19.90 0.35
N ARG A 90 13.42 -20.97 -0.44
CA ARG A 90 12.36 -21.67 -1.17
C ARG A 90 11.20 -22.14 -0.28
N ARG A 91 11.42 -22.38 1.02
CA ARG A 91 10.36 -22.79 1.96
C ARG A 91 9.42 -21.62 2.25
N PHE A 92 9.93 -20.41 2.39
CA PHE A 92 9.11 -19.22 2.58
C PHE A 92 8.27 -18.92 1.33
N VAL A 93 8.88 -18.96 0.14
CA VAL A 93 8.16 -18.76 -1.14
C VAL A 93 7.04 -19.80 -1.32
N ARG A 94 7.30 -21.08 -1.03
CA ARG A 94 6.25 -22.11 -1.01
C ARG A 94 5.19 -21.87 0.06
N HIS A 95 5.57 -21.32 1.21
CA HIS A 95 4.59 -20.91 2.22
C HIS A 95 3.72 -19.77 1.71
N LEU A 96 4.25 -18.79 0.98
CA LEU A 96 3.42 -17.74 0.38
C LEU A 96 2.40 -18.34 -0.59
N GLN A 97 2.79 -19.31 -1.42
CA GLN A 97 1.90 -20.00 -2.34
C GLN A 97 0.69 -20.67 -1.65
N THR A 98 0.81 -21.14 -0.40
CA THR A 98 -0.33 -21.74 0.31
C THR A 98 -1.37 -20.71 0.77
N TRP A 99 -0.99 -19.43 0.85
CA TRP A 99 -1.86 -18.36 1.36
C TRP A 99 -2.26 -17.35 0.30
N LEU A 100 -1.43 -17.17 -0.73
CA LEU A 100 -1.63 -16.18 -1.79
C LEU A 100 -2.22 -16.86 -3.02
N PRO A 101 -3.53 -16.72 -3.29
CA PRO A 101 -4.13 -17.30 -4.48
C PRO A 101 -3.50 -16.69 -5.74
N GLY A 102 -3.19 -17.54 -6.71
CA GLY A 102 -2.53 -17.13 -7.96
C GLY A 102 -1.02 -16.90 -7.85
N PHE A 103 -0.43 -16.96 -6.64
CA PHE A 103 1.02 -16.97 -6.49
C PHE A 103 1.59 -18.34 -6.87
N ASP A 104 2.61 -18.38 -7.73
CA ASP A 104 3.31 -19.62 -8.10
C ASP A 104 4.82 -19.46 -7.88
N ALA A 105 5.35 -20.26 -6.96
CA ALA A 105 6.77 -20.27 -6.62
C ALA A 105 7.67 -20.62 -7.82
N GLU A 106 7.23 -21.52 -8.71
CA GLU A 106 7.99 -21.94 -9.87
C GLU A 106 8.00 -20.86 -10.96
N VAL A 107 6.91 -20.12 -11.12
CA VAL A 107 6.87 -18.94 -12.01
C VAL A 107 7.86 -17.88 -11.53
N PHE A 108 7.87 -17.56 -10.23
CA PHE A 108 8.84 -16.64 -9.65
C PHE A 108 10.28 -17.11 -9.87
N HIS A 109 10.58 -18.38 -9.61
CA HIS A 109 11.93 -18.92 -9.79
C HIS A 109 12.37 -18.93 -11.26
N ARG A 110 11.47 -19.19 -12.20
CA ARG A 110 11.77 -19.09 -13.64
C ARG A 110 12.04 -17.65 -14.07
N ALA A 111 11.24 -16.68 -13.61
CA ALA A 111 11.46 -15.26 -13.91
C ALA A 111 12.84 -14.80 -13.40
N PHE A 112 13.23 -15.22 -12.20
CA PHE A 112 14.56 -14.93 -11.66
C PHE A 112 15.69 -15.62 -12.43
N ALA A 113 15.52 -16.90 -12.80
CA ALA A 113 16.54 -17.66 -13.51
C ALA A 113 16.75 -17.22 -14.97
N ALA A 114 15.72 -16.64 -15.59
CA ALA A 114 15.80 -16.12 -16.95
C ALA A 114 16.73 -14.91 -17.09
N GLY A 115 17.20 -14.33 -15.98
CA GLY A 115 18.11 -13.19 -16.01
C GLY A 115 17.50 -11.96 -16.67
N ASP A 116 16.18 -11.83 -16.64
CA ASP A 116 15.45 -10.64 -17.08
C ASP A 116 15.68 -9.56 -16.01
N VAL A 117 16.85 -8.92 -16.09
CA VAL A 117 17.31 -7.88 -15.15
C VAL A 117 16.53 -6.60 -15.41
N VAL A 118 15.29 -6.60 -14.96
CA VAL A 118 14.57 -5.38 -14.58
C VAL A 118 14.91 -5.16 -13.10
N ASP A 119 15.23 -3.93 -12.70
CA ASP A 119 15.56 -3.57 -11.32
C ASP A 119 14.44 -3.95 -10.31
N SER A 120 13.24 -4.27 -10.80
CA SER A 120 12.04 -4.61 -10.03
C SER A 120 11.17 -5.64 -10.76
N LEU A 121 10.75 -6.68 -10.03
CA LEU A 121 9.80 -7.71 -10.45
C LEU A 121 8.53 -7.61 -9.60
N ASP A 122 7.38 -7.38 -10.25
CA ASP A 122 6.05 -7.52 -9.64
C ASP A 122 5.76 -9.02 -9.48
N VAL A 123 6.01 -9.58 -8.29
CA VAL A 123 5.94 -11.03 -8.06
C VAL A 123 4.50 -11.51 -7.94
N TRP A 124 3.65 -10.70 -7.30
CA TRP A 124 2.25 -11.04 -7.09
C TRP A 124 1.43 -9.79 -6.78
N ARG A 125 0.16 -9.83 -7.20
CA ARG A 125 -0.85 -8.85 -6.82
C ARG A 125 -2.11 -9.59 -6.41
N ALA A 126 -2.74 -9.12 -5.35
CA ALA A 126 -4.01 -9.64 -4.92
C ALA A 126 -5.03 -9.48 -6.05
N PRO A 127 -5.80 -10.54 -6.38
CA PRO A 127 -6.97 -10.38 -7.22
C PRO A 127 -7.84 -9.26 -6.66
N THR A 128 -8.27 -8.32 -7.51
CA THR A 128 -9.13 -7.20 -7.11
C THR A 128 -10.43 -7.68 -6.45
N THR A 129 -10.87 -8.91 -6.75
CA THR A 129 -12.02 -9.59 -6.14
C THR A 129 -11.83 -9.98 -4.67
N LEU A 130 -10.61 -10.00 -4.14
CA LEU A 130 -10.36 -10.34 -2.72
C LEU A 130 -10.53 -9.16 -1.78
N LEU A 131 -10.36 -7.92 -2.25
CA LEU A 131 -10.69 -6.78 -1.41
C LEU A 131 -12.20 -6.55 -1.46
N GLN A 132 -12.86 -6.77 -0.33
CA GLN A 132 -14.24 -6.35 -0.11
C GLN A 132 -14.20 -5.13 0.83
N PRO A 133 -14.15 -3.90 0.28
CA PRO A 133 -14.17 -2.73 1.13
C PRO A 133 -15.55 -2.59 1.77
N ASP A 134 -15.59 -2.05 2.98
CA ASP A 134 -16.84 -1.59 3.57
C ASP A 134 -17.34 -0.39 2.75
N VAL A 135 -18.55 -0.49 2.21
CA VAL A 135 -19.14 0.55 1.37
C VAL A 135 -20.31 1.21 2.11
N SER A 136 -20.23 2.51 2.29
CA SER A 136 -21.37 3.34 2.71
C SER A 136 -21.74 4.33 1.62
N VAL A 137 -23.04 4.64 1.51
CA VAL A 137 -23.58 5.55 0.50
C VAL A 137 -24.48 6.55 1.20
N CYS A 138 -24.19 7.83 1.05
CA CYS A 138 -25.00 8.93 1.56
C CYS A 138 -25.55 9.75 0.40
N ARG A 139 -26.84 10.10 0.47
CA ARG A 139 -27.49 10.97 -0.51
C ARG A 139 -27.37 12.42 -0.10
N HIS A 140 -27.03 13.27 -1.06
CA HIS A 140 -26.90 14.70 -0.90
C HIS A 140 -27.74 15.44 -1.93
N ILE A 141 -28.31 16.55 -1.48
CA ILE A 141 -28.99 17.54 -2.31
C ILE A 141 -28.29 18.86 -2.05
N ASP A 142 -27.75 19.46 -3.10
CA ASP A 142 -27.07 20.74 -3.06
C ASP A 142 -27.80 21.69 -4.00
N ALA A 143 -28.45 22.70 -3.42
CA ALA A 143 -29.30 23.62 -4.15
C ALA A 143 -29.01 25.05 -3.74
N GLY A 144 -28.97 25.94 -4.73
CA GLY A 144 -28.84 27.37 -4.53
C GLY A 144 -30.08 27.97 -3.86
N GLU A 145 -29.98 29.23 -3.45
CA GLU A 145 -31.14 29.96 -2.94
C GLU A 145 -32.25 30.01 -4.00
N PRO A 146 -33.53 29.82 -3.61
CA PRO A 146 -34.65 30.00 -4.52
C PRO A 146 -34.76 31.46 -4.99
N ASP A 147 -35.01 31.65 -6.27
CA ASP A 147 -35.35 32.95 -6.83
C ASP A 147 -36.77 33.41 -6.41
N ALA A 148 -37.21 34.55 -6.94
CA ALA A 148 -38.52 35.12 -6.65
C ALA A 148 -39.71 34.21 -7.07
N ASP A 149 -39.47 33.28 -8.00
CA ASP A 149 -40.43 32.31 -8.50
C ASP A 149 -40.32 30.94 -7.77
N GLY A 150 -39.41 30.83 -6.79
CA GLY A 150 -39.17 29.63 -6.00
C GLY A 150 -38.27 28.60 -6.67
N ASN A 151 -37.61 28.93 -7.78
CA ASN A 151 -36.68 28.04 -8.48
C ASN A 151 -35.24 28.28 -8.00
N PRO A 152 -34.50 27.25 -7.60
CA PRO A 152 -33.11 27.43 -7.18
C PRO A 152 -32.20 27.70 -8.38
N GLU A 153 -31.17 28.55 -8.20
CA GLU A 153 -30.16 28.85 -9.21
C GLU A 153 -29.44 27.59 -9.74
N TYR A 154 -29.26 26.60 -8.86
CA TYR A 154 -28.79 25.26 -9.21
C TYR A 154 -29.44 24.23 -8.30
N HIS A 155 -29.54 22.98 -8.78
CA HIS A 155 -30.06 21.87 -7.99
C HIS A 155 -29.36 20.57 -8.40
N TYR A 156 -28.46 20.09 -7.54
CA TYR A 156 -27.70 18.87 -7.75
C TYR A 156 -28.11 17.80 -6.74
N GLU A 157 -28.53 16.64 -7.25
CA GLU A 157 -28.68 15.44 -6.45
C GLU A 157 -27.52 14.48 -6.76
N TYR A 158 -26.82 14.04 -5.72
CA TYR A 158 -25.72 13.10 -5.88
C TYR A 158 -25.59 12.15 -4.69
N ASP A 159 -25.02 10.99 -4.96
CA ASP A 159 -24.62 10.03 -3.94
C ASP A 159 -23.11 10.15 -3.70
N ILE A 160 -22.70 10.21 -2.43
CA ILE A 160 -21.32 10.06 -2.00
C ILE A 160 -21.11 8.62 -1.54
N TYR A 161 -20.21 7.92 -2.22
CA TYR A 161 -19.75 6.59 -1.87
C TYR A 161 -18.47 6.74 -1.05
N GLN A 162 -18.42 6.05 0.08
CA GLN A 162 -17.21 5.88 0.86
C GLN A 162 -16.83 4.40 0.88
N PHE A 163 -15.64 4.10 0.40
CA PHE A 163 -15.02 2.77 0.42
C PHE A 163 -13.96 2.77 1.50
N ARG A 164 -14.08 1.91 2.52
CA ARG A 164 -13.13 1.85 3.64
C ARG A 164 -12.48 0.48 3.72
N HIS A 165 -11.17 0.47 3.97
CA HIS A 165 -10.41 -0.71 4.36
C HIS A 165 -9.36 -0.31 5.40
N GLY A 166 -9.52 -0.78 6.64
CA GLY A 166 -8.70 -0.34 7.76
C GLY A 166 -8.80 1.19 7.99
N GLU A 167 -7.65 1.85 8.08
CA GLU A 167 -7.53 3.29 8.30
C GLU A 167 -7.68 4.12 7.01
N LEU A 168 -7.63 3.48 5.84
CA LEU A 168 -7.74 4.13 4.54
C LEU A 168 -9.20 4.15 4.06
N ALA A 169 -9.66 5.33 3.66
CA ALA A 169 -10.92 5.51 2.95
C ALA A 169 -10.70 6.15 1.58
N LEU A 170 -11.57 5.83 0.62
CA LEU A 170 -11.65 6.45 -0.70
C LEU A 170 -13.08 6.95 -0.90
N PHE A 171 -13.21 8.18 -1.37
CA PHE A 171 -14.50 8.80 -1.65
C PHE A 171 -14.76 8.93 -3.15
N ALA A 172 -15.99 8.66 -3.55
CA ALA A 172 -16.46 8.88 -4.91
C ALA A 172 -17.83 9.58 -4.90
N ARG A 173 -18.12 10.34 -5.95
CA ARG A 173 -19.41 11.02 -6.14
C ARG A 173 -20.05 10.57 -7.45
N SER A 174 -21.36 10.34 -7.44
CA SER A 174 -22.13 10.08 -8.66
C SER A 174 -23.39 10.92 -8.64
N TYR A 175 -23.59 11.71 -9.69
CA TYR A 175 -24.79 12.53 -9.83
C TYR A 175 -25.95 11.71 -10.37
N ARG A 176 -27.16 12.09 -9.99
CA ARG A 176 -28.38 11.33 -10.33
C ARG A 176 -28.79 11.51 -11.79
N ASP A 177 -28.48 12.67 -12.37
CA ASP A 177 -28.74 13.02 -13.77
C ASP A 177 -27.77 12.33 -14.74
N THR A 178 -26.59 11.93 -14.26
CA THR A 178 -25.55 11.20 -14.99
C THR A 178 -25.21 9.88 -14.29
N PRO A 179 -26.19 8.95 -14.19
CA PRO A 179 -26.08 7.76 -13.36
C PRO A 179 -25.03 6.76 -13.87
N ASP A 180 -24.54 6.89 -15.10
CA ASP A 180 -23.44 6.10 -15.68
C ASP A 180 -22.06 6.63 -15.28
N LYS A 181 -21.99 7.80 -14.64
CA LYS A 181 -20.74 8.48 -14.26
C LYS A 181 -20.46 8.42 -12.77
N ALA A 182 -19.18 8.29 -12.42
CA ALA A 182 -18.69 8.49 -11.06
C ALA A 182 -17.36 9.23 -11.08
N HIS A 183 -17.14 10.04 -10.04
CA HIS A 183 -15.93 10.84 -9.87
C HIS A 183 -15.25 10.43 -8.56
N LEU A 184 -14.06 9.86 -8.65
CA LEU A 184 -13.20 9.60 -7.49
C LEU A 184 -12.65 10.94 -6.99
N LEU A 185 -12.86 11.25 -5.71
CA LEU A 185 -12.56 12.56 -5.14
C LEU A 185 -11.17 12.59 -4.50
N ASN A 186 -10.99 11.78 -3.46
CA ASN A 186 -9.79 11.77 -2.64
C ASN A 186 -9.73 10.49 -1.81
N PHE A 187 -8.53 10.18 -1.33
CA PHE A 187 -8.34 9.30 -0.20
C PHE A 187 -8.42 10.09 1.11
N GLU A 188 -8.67 9.38 2.20
CA GLU A 188 -8.50 9.88 3.56
C GLU A 188 -7.80 8.82 4.41
N ARG A 189 -6.82 9.23 5.21
CA ARG A 189 -6.14 8.39 6.20
C ARG A 189 -5.92 9.20 7.46
N ASP A 190 -6.34 8.67 8.61
CA ASP A 190 -6.19 9.34 9.91
C ASP A 190 -6.71 10.79 9.92
N GLY A 191 -7.82 11.03 9.21
CA GLY A 191 -8.42 12.37 9.06
C GLY A 191 -7.69 13.30 8.08
N GLN A 192 -6.59 12.87 7.47
CA GLN A 192 -5.87 13.63 6.44
C GLN A 192 -6.39 13.28 5.04
N VAL A 193 -6.75 14.31 4.29
CA VAL A 193 -7.15 14.20 2.88
C VAL A 193 -5.91 14.02 2.00
N LEU A 194 -5.91 12.98 1.18
CA LEU A 194 -4.83 12.66 0.25
C LEU A 194 -5.36 12.69 -1.19
N ALA A 195 -4.69 13.43 -2.06
CA ALA A 195 -5.08 13.53 -3.47
C ALA A 195 -4.88 12.21 -4.23
N ILE A 196 -5.70 11.99 -5.24
CA ILE A 196 -5.48 10.91 -6.21
C ILE A 196 -4.42 11.38 -7.19
N THR A 197 -3.39 10.56 -7.38
CA THR A 197 -2.23 10.84 -8.22
C THR A 197 -1.93 9.64 -9.10
N GLN A 198 -1.23 9.87 -10.21
CA GLN A 198 -0.77 8.79 -11.08
C GLN A 198 -0.04 7.66 -10.33
N ALA A 199 0.71 8.02 -9.26
CA ALA A 199 1.41 7.05 -8.42
C ALA A 199 0.47 6.13 -7.63
N ASN A 200 -0.72 6.59 -7.26
CA ASN A 200 -1.68 5.83 -6.45
C ASN A 200 -2.92 5.35 -7.22
N LEU A 201 -2.95 5.49 -8.55
CA LEU A 201 -4.00 4.86 -9.39
C LEU A 201 -3.99 3.34 -9.33
N ARG A 202 -2.85 2.75 -8.96
CA ARG A 202 -2.72 1.32 -8.72
C ARG A 202 -3.03 0.94 -7.27
N GLN A 203 -3.50 1.88 -6.46
CA GLN A 203 -3.84 1.61 -5.07
C GLN A 203 -4.94 0.54 -5.03
N PRO A 204 -4.74 -0.54 -4.29
CA PRO A 204 -5.66 -1.66 -4.27
C PRO A 204 -7.11 -1.31 -3.86
N LEU A 205 -7.30 -0.41 -2.88
CA LEU A 205 -8.62 0.11 -2.50
C LEU A 205 -9.33 0.82 -3.66
N LEU A 206 -8.58 1.56 -4.48
CA LEU A 206 -9.11 2.23 -5.67
C LEU A 206 -9.54 1.24 -6.73
N LEU A 207 -8.72 0.22 -7.01
CA LEU A 207 -9.10 -0.83 -7.97
C LEU A 207 -10.38 -1.55 -7.56
N ALA A 208 -10.53 -1.85 -6.26
CA ALA A 208 -11.74 -2.48 -5.74
C ALA A 208 -12.97 -1.56 -5.79
N ALA A 209 -12.81 -0.28 -5.45
CA ALA A 209 -13.87 0.71 -5.58
C ALA A 209 -14.33 0.86 -7.03
N VAL A 210 -13.39 0.91 -7.98
CA VAL A 210 -13.68 0.94 -9.43
C VAL A 210 -14.43 -0.30 -9.86
N SER A 211 -14.01 -1.49 -9.41
CA SER A 211 -14.74 -2.73 -9.69
C SER A 211 -16.16 -2.70 -9.13
N HIS A 212 -16.35 -2.19 -7.90
CA HIS A 212 -17.67 -2.05 -7.29
C HIS A 212 -18.55 -1.07 -8.07
N LEU A 213 -18.03 0.11 -8.39
CA LEU A 213 -18.75 1.13 -9.17
C LEU A 213 -19.13 0.61 -10.57
N ARG A 214 -18.23 -0.11 -11.25
CA ARG A 214 -18.56 -0.78 -12.52
C ARG A 214 -19.66 -1.82 -12.35
N GLY A 215 -19.64 -2.57 -11.24
CA GLY A 215 -20.73 -3.50 -10.87
C GLY A 215 -22.09 -2.82 -10.67
N LEU A 216 -22.10 -1.54 -10.25
CA LEU A 216 -23.28 -0.69 -10.17
C LEU A 216 -23.67 -0.03 -11.51
N GLY A 217 -22.98 -0.34 -12.60
CA GLY A 217 -23.24 0.21 -13.93
C GLY A 217 -22.54 1.54 -14.22
N LYS A 218 -21.59 1.99 -13.39
CA LYS A 218 -20.79 3.18 -13.67
C LYS A 218 -19.76 2.85 -14.77
N THR A 219 -20.00 3.34 -15.99
CA THR A 219 -19.13 3.09 -17.15
C THR A 219 -18.08 4.17 -17.36
N GLN A 220 -18.33 5.38 -16.89
CA GLN A 220 -17.36 6.49 -16.95
C GLN A 220 -16.90 6.81 -15.53
N ILE A 221 -15.64 6.56 -15.24
CA ILE A 221 -15.06 6.83 -13.93
C ILE A 221 -13.88 7.78 -14.14
N ASP A 222 -14.01 8.98 -13.61
CA ASP A 222 -12.96 9.99 -13.62
C ASP A 222 -12.42 10.16 -12.20
N PHE A 223 -11.24 10.75 -12.05
CA PHE A 223 -10.71 11.14 -10.74
C PHE A 223 -10.32 12.62 -10.73
N LEU A 224 -10.43 13.26 -9.57
CA LEU A 224 -9.97 14.62 -9.37
C LEU A 224 -8.43 14.63 -9.24
N GLY A 225 -7.76 14.85 -10.37
CA GLY A 225 -6.32 15.00 -10.47
C GLY A 225 -5.86 16.45 -10.24
N ARG A 226 -4.57 16.71 -10.50
CA ARG A 226 -3.96 18.03 -10.27
C ARG A 226 -4.53 19.11 -11.19
N HIS A 227 -5.00 18.72 -12.37
CA HIS A 227 -5.47 19.63 -13.42
C HIS A 227 -7.00 19.64 -13.56
N GLY A 228 -7.73 19.04 -12.61
CA GLY A 228 -9.17 18.83 -12.69
C GLY A 228 -9.51 17.35 -12.86
N TYR A 229 -10.66 17.06 -13.48
CA TYR A 229 -11.07 15.67 -13.71
C TYR A 229 -10.27 15.03 -14.84
N GLU A 230 -9.67 13.88 -14.55
CA GLU A 230 -8.91 13.04 -15.47
C GLU A 230 -9.59 11.67 -15.59
N ALA A 231 -9.64 11.11 -16.80
CA ALA A 231 -10.28 9.82 -17.04
C ALA A 231 -9.46 8.67 -16.43
N LEU A 232 -10.14 7.73 -15.77
CA LEU A 232 -9.53 6.49 -15.29
C LEU A 232 -9.60 5.42 -16.40
N HIS A 233 -8.49 5.22 -17.11
CA HIS A 233 -8.36 4.20 -18.15
C HIS A 233 -8.15 2.79 -17.58
#